data_AF-A0A946Y7X1-F1
#
_entry.id   AF-A0A946Y7X1-F1
#
_cell.length_a   1.000
_cell.length_b   1.000
_cell.length_c   1.000
_cell.angle_alpha   90.00
_cell.angle_beta   90.00
_cell.angle_gamma   90.00
#
_symmetry.space_group_name_H-M   'P 1'
#
loop_
_entity.id
_entity.type
_entity.pdbx_description
1 polymer ?
#
loop_
_entity_poly.entity_id
_entity_poly.type
_entity_poly.pdbx_seq_one_letter_code
_entity_poly.pdbx_strand_id
1 'polypeptide(L)'
;MALKTIAATAMAASILVFPSNTSALTMDQFAAICASHQGECSEHPIVQAYVGGALDLIAMLDEQSDYLGEVYCDNPSTLFDVPAIIQYMQIHREEYADRNAMLLVIRYLEENGGC
;
A
#
# COMPACT_ATOMS: atom_id res chain seq x y z
N MET A 1 -50.94 -11.18 -34.96
CA MET A 1 -50.92 -11.39 -33.50
C MET A 1 -49.50 -11.09 -33.03
N ALA A 2 -49.24 -9.82 -32.72
CA ALA A 2 -47.97 -9.34 -32.21
C ALA A 2 -48.02 -9.43 -30.68
N LEU A 3 -47.12 -10.19 -30.06
CA LEU A 3 -46.64 -9.93 -28.69
C LEU A 3 -45.51 -10.91 -28.33
N LYS A 4 -44.54 -10.40 -27.58
CA LYS A 4 -43.40 -11.07 -26.91
C LYS A 4 -42.04 -10.93 -27.58
N THR A 5 -41.69 -9.70 -27.92
CA THR A 5 -40.36 -9.17 -27.59
C THR A 5 -40.37 -8.75 -26.12
N ILE A 6 -39.23 -8.79 -25.42
CA ILE A 6 -38.91 -8.37 -24.03
C ILE A 6 -38.58 -9.55 -23.11
N ALA A 7 -37.29 -9.87 -23.02
CA ALA A 7 -36.52 -10.41 -21.88
C ALA A 7 -35.18 -10.91 -22.49
N ALA A 8 -33.98 -10.48 -22.12
CA ALA A 8 -33.52 -9.86 -20.90
C ALA A 8 -32.25 -9.04 -21.20
N THR A 9 -32.41 -7.74 -21.39
CA THR A 9 -31.32 -6.75 -21.31
C THR A 9 -31.28 -6.23 -19.88
N ALA A 10 -30.65 -6.99 -18.97
CA ALA A 10 -30.42 -6.56 -17.59
C ALA A 10 -29.26 -7.35 -16.93
N MET A 11 -28.10 -7.40 -17.58
CA MET A 11 -26.82 -7.76 -16.94
C MET A 11 -25.83 -6.61 -17.18
N ALA A 12 -26.18 -5.42 -16.72
CA ALA A 12 -25.26 -4.31 -16.65
C ALA A 12 -25.73 -3.40 -15.52
N ALA A 13 -24.78 -2.89 -14.74
CA ALA A 13 -24.98 -1.97 -13.62
C ALA A 13 -25.38 -2.59 -12.27
N SER A 14 -24.60 -3.57 -11.81
CA SER A 14 -24.28 -3.68 -10.38
C SER A 14 -22.83 -3.27 -10.17
N ILE A 15 -22.46 -2.06 -10.60
CA ILE A 15 -21.29 -1.39 -10.05
C ILE A 15 -21.71 -1.02 -8.64
N LEU A 16 -21.34 -1.86 -7.68
CA LEU A 16 -21.41 -1.55 -6.27
C LEU A 16 -20.54 -0.32 -6.05
N VAL A 17 -21.15 0.86 -6.04
CA VAL A 17 -20.53 2.09 -5.57
C VAL A 17 -20.41 1.94 -4.06
N PHE A 18 -19.35 1.27 -3.61
CA PHE A 18 -18.96 1.36 -2.21
C PHE A 18 -18.41 2.77 -2.00
N PRO A 19 -19.02 3.60 -1.13
CA PRO A 19 -18.34 4.79 -0.65
C PRO A 19 -17.16 4.33 0.19
N SER A 20 -16.01 4.17 -0.46
CA SER A 20 -14.75 3.98 0.24
C SER A 20 -14.40 5.33 0.84
N ASN A 21 -14.81 5.58 2.09
CA ASN A 21 -14.11 6.55 2.91
C ASN A 21 -12.73 5.94 3.19
N THR A 22 -11.83 6.00 2.22
CA THR A 22 -10.50 5.42 2.31
C THR A 22 -9.67 6.37 3.17
N SER A 23 -9.81 6.24 4.48
CA SER A 23 -8.84 6.82 5.41
C SER A 23 -7.48 6.16 5.19
N ALA A 24 -6.40 6.88 5.50
CA ALA A 24 -5.08 6.28 5.51
C ALA A 24 -5.07 5.06 6.47
N LEU A 25 -4.40 3.99 6.03
CA LEU A 25 -4.36 2.72 6.75
C LEU A 25 -3.57 2.88 8.05
N THR A 26 -4.11 2.40 9.17
CA THR A 26 -3.33 2.27 10.41
C THR A 26 -2.50 0.99 10.40
N MET A 27 -1.51 0.87 11.28
CA MET A 27 -0.73 -0.37 11.39
C MET A 27 -1.55 -1.56 11.85
N ASP A 28 -2.55 -1.37 12.70
CA ASP A 28 -3.48 -2.44 13.08
C ASP A 28 -4.30 -2.94 11.90
N GLN A 29 -4.77 -2.04 11.05
CA GLN A 29 -5.49 -2.42 9.83
C GLN A 29 -4.55 -3.12 8.84
N PHE A 30 -3.31 -2.64 8.69
CA PHE A 30 -2.28 -3.30 7.90
C PHE A 30 -2.00 -4.72 8.40
N ALA A 31 -1.79 -4.89 9.71
CA ALA A 31 -1.56 -6.18 10.34
C ALA A 31 -2.76 -7.12 10.21
N ALA A 32 -3.98 -6.61 10.29
CA ALA A 32 -5.19 -7.38 10.07
C ALA A 32 -5.30 -7.90 8.62
N ILE A 33 -4.91 -7.08 7.63
CA ILE A 33 -4.84 -7.51 6.22
C ILE A 33 -3.79 -8.62 6.08
N CYS A 34 -2.60 -8.44 6.63
CA CYS A 34 -1.55 -9.48 6.64
C CYS A 34 -2.05 -10.81 7.22
N ALA A 35 -2.71 -10.76 8.38
CA ALA A 35 -3.20 -11.95 9.08
C ALA A 35 -4.33 -12.68 8.33
N SER A 36 -4.98 -12.03 7.35
CA SER A 36 -6.03 -12.63 6.53
C SER A 36 -5.50 -13.53 5.39
N HIS A 37 -4.19 -13.49 5.12
CA HIS A 37 -3.56 -14.23 4.05
C HIS A 37 -2.96 -15.56 4.55
N GLN A 38 -3.05 -16.61 3.73
CA GLN A 38 -2.35 -17.86 3.99
C GLN A 38 -0.97 -17.79 3.32
N GLY A 39 0.04 -17.32 4.04
CA GLY A 39 1.40 -17.15 3.52
C GLY A 39 2.15 -16.03 4.23
N GLU A 40 3.30 -15.64 3.68
CA GLU A 40 4.03 -14.47 4.15
C GLU A 40 3.25 -13.20 3.81
N CYS A 41 3.26 -12.19 4.69
CA CYS A 41 2.55 -10.94 4.38
C CYS A 41 3.11 -10.24 3.13
N SER A 42 4.40 -10.40 2.86
CA SER A 42 5.07 -9.85 1.67
C SER A 42 4.51 -10.42 0.36
N GLU A 43 3.78 -11.53 0.39
CA GLU A 43 3.12 -12.14 -0.79
C GLU A 43 1.68 -11.64 -0.98
N HIS A 44 1.15 -10.87 -0.01
CA HIS A 44 -0.22 -10.36 -0.07
C HIS A 44 -0.32 -9.22 -1.11
N PRO A 45 -1.14 -9.35 -2.19
CA PRO A 45 -1.15 -8.39 -3.31
C PRO A 45 -1.59 -6.98 -2.91
N ILE A 46 -2.59 -6.85 -2.01
CA ILE A 46 -3.02 -5.55 -1.48
C ILE A 46 -1.88 -4.86 -0.71
N VAL A 47 -1.13 -5.61 0.09
CA VAL A 47 -0.02 -5.08 0.88
C VAL A 47 1.14 -4.66 -0.02
N GLN A 48 1.48 -5.48 -1.03
CA GLN A 48 2.46 -5.10 -2.05
C GLN A 48 2.05 -3.81 -2.78
N ALA A 49 0.79 -3.69 -3.19
CA ALA A 49 0.29 -2.49 -3.86
C ALA A 49 0.29 -1.26 -2.93
N TYR A 50 -0.04 -1.44 -1.65
CA TYR A 50 0.00 -0.37 -0.66
C TYR A 50 1.41 0.18 -0.47
N VAL A 51 2.40 -0.71 -0.27
CA VAL A 51 3.81 -0.31 -0.12
C VAL A 51 4.37 0.20 -1.44
N GLY A 52 4.05 -0.41 -2.58
CA GLY A 52 4.44 0.09 -3.90
C GLY A 52 3.94 1.51 -4.17
N GLY A 53 2.69 1.81 -3.83
CA GLY A 53 2.15 3.17 -3.95
C GLY A 53 2.84 4.20 -3.04
N ALA A 54 3.38 3.77 -1.90
CA ALA A 54 4.25 4.60 -1.08
C ALA A 54 5.54 4.97 -1.82
N LEU A 55 6.19 3.96 -2.40
CA LEU A 55 7.45 4.11 -3.09
C LEU A 55 7.28 4.95 -4.36
N ASP A 56 6.16 4.82 -5.08
CA ASP A 56 5.84 5.68 -6.22
C ASP A 56 5.74 7.16 -5.82
N LEU A 57 5.09 7.46 -4.69
CA LEU A 57 5.02 8.83 -4.17
C LEU A 57 6.41 9.36 -3.84
N ILE A 58 7.23 8.54 -3.17
CA ILE A 58 8.59 8.90 -2.75
C ILE A 58 9.50 9.11 -3.97
N ALA A 59 9.42 8.23 -4.97
CA ALA A 59 10.14 8.35 -6.24
C ALA A 59 9.77 9.64 -6.98
N MET A 60 8.48 9.94 -7.06
CA MET A 60 7.99 11.16 -7.71
C MET A 60 8.49 12.43 -7.02
N LEU A 61 8.53 12.44 -5.68
CA LEU A 61 9.10 13.55 -4.92
C LEU A 61 10.60 13.73 -5.21
N ASP A 62 11.34 12.63 -5.33
CA ASP A 62 12.75 12.68 -5.69
C ASP A 62 12.99 13.25 -7.08
N GLU A 63 12.25 12.77 -8.07
CA GLU A 63 12.31 13.25 -9.46
C GLU A 63 12.08 14.76 -9.58
N GLN A 64 11.26 15.34 -8.69
CA GLN A 64 10.94 16.77 -8.73
C GLN A 64 11.90 17.66 -7.95
N SER A 65 12.51 17.17 -6.88
CA SER A 65 13.22 18.04 -5.94
C SER A 65 14.51 17.48 -5.35
N ASP A 66 15.04 16.36 -5.84
CA ASP A 66 16.15 15.63 -5.21
C ASP A 66 15.87 15.34 -3.71
N TYR A 67 14.57 15.17 -3.36
CA TYR A 67 14.11 15.06 -1.97
C TYR A 67 14.85 13.96 -1.22
N LEU A 68 15.16 12.84 -1.89
CA LEU A 68 15.84 11.72 -1.27
C LEU A 68 17.34 11.93 -1.21
N GLY A 69 17.93 12.79 -2.03
CA GLY A 69 19.34 13.19 -1.91
C GLY A 69 19.63 14.05 -0.66
N GLU A 70 18.61 14.72 -0.10
CA GLU A 70 18.74 15.43 1.18
C GLU A 70 18.55 14.52 2.40
N VAL A 71 17.82 13.41 2.24
CA VAL A 71 17.39 12.53 3.34
C VAL A 71 18.19 11.23 3.40
N TYR A 72 18.60 10.68 2.26
CA TYR A 72 19.30 9.41 2.12
C TYR A 72 20.65 9.59 1.41
N CYS A 73 21.65 8.86 1.91
CA CYS A 73 23.02 8.87 1.38
C CYS A 73 23.23 7.79 0.30
N ASP A 74 22.44 6.73 0.36
CA ASP A 74 22.41 5.68 -0.66
C ASP A 74 21.43 6.00 -1.79
N ASN A 75 21.63 5.38 -2.95
CA ASN A 75 20.71 5.53 -4.07
C ASN A 75 19.31 5.04 -3.68
N PRO A 76 18.25 5.86 -3.77
CA PRO A 76 16.92 5.46 -3.31
C PRO A 76 16.37 4.18 -3.93
N SER A 77 16.72 3.91 -5.20
CA SER A 77 16.29 2.70 -5.91
C SER A 77 16.82 1.40 -5.29
N THR A 78 17.93 1.46 -4.54
CA THR A 78 18.45 0.29 -3.82
C THR A 78 17.75 0.05 -2.49
N LEU A 79 16.99 1.02 -1.99
CA LEU A 79 16.23 0.95 -0.74
C LEU A 79 14.77 0.53 -0.96
N PHE A 80 14.32 0.45 -2.21
CA PHE A 80 12.93 0.12 -2.58
C PHE A 80 12.67 -1.39 -2.59
N ASP A 81 13.09 -2.08 -1.53
CA ASP A 81 12.86 -3.51 -1.31
C ASP A 81 11.49 -3.72 -0.64
N VAL A 82 10.45 -3.90 -1.46
CA VAL A 82 9.07 -4.06 -0.99
C VAL A 82 8.92 -5.22 0.01
N PRO A 83 9.42 -6.45 -0.25
CA PRO A 83 9.40 -7.52 0.75
C PRO A 83 10.06 -7.14 2.09
N ALA A 84 11.25 -6.54 2.06
CA ALA A 84 11.97 -6.15 3.27
C ALA A 84 11.22 -5.06 4.06
N ILE A 85 10.65 -4.07 3.36
CA ILE A 85 9.81 -3.03 3.97
C ILE A 85 8.59 -3.66 4.65
N ILE A 86 7.88 -4.57 3.98
CA ILE A 86 6.70 -5.25 4.56
C ILE A 86 7.09 -6.04 5.81
N GLN A 87 8.23 -6.73 5.76
CA GLN A 87 8.75 -7.45 6.91
C GLN A 87 9.09 -6.49 8.08
N TYR A 88 9.77 -5.38 7.79
CA TYR A 88 10.09 -4.36 8.79
C TYR A 88 8.82 -3.78 9.44
N MET A 89 7.80 -3.49 8.63
CA MET A 89 6.50 -3.02 9.12
C MET A 89 5.84 -4.05 10.05
N GLN A 90 5.93 -5.35 9.74
CA GLN A 90 5.39 -6.41 10.59
C GLN A 90 6.15 -6.55 11.92
N ILE A 91 7.47 -6.41 11.91
CA ILE A 91 8.31 -6.49 13.12
C ILE A 91 7.94 -5.36 14.10
N HIS A 92 7.74 -4.14 13.60
CA HIS A 92 7.49 -2.95 14.44
C HIS A 92 6.00 -2.62 14.64
N ARG A 93 5.09 -3.52 14.21
CA ARG A 93 3.64 -3.22 14.18
C ARG A 93 3.04 -2.82 15.52
N GLU A 94 3.49 -3.44 16.61
CA GLU A 94 2.89 -3.22 17.94
C GLU A 94 3.22 -1.83 18.50
N GLU A 95 4.41 -1.30 18.20
CA GLU A 95 4.81 0.05 18.62
C GLU A 95 3.99 1.15 17.88
N TYR A 96 3.45 0.83 16.71
CA TYR A 96 2.78 1.78 15.82
C TYR A 96 1.30 1.46 15.59
N ALA A 97 0.69 0.54 16.34
CA ALA A 97 -0.66 0.00 16.16
C ALA A 97 -1.71 1.00 15.64
N ASP A 98 -1.94 2.08 16.39
CA ASP A 98 -2.95 3.12 16.06
C ASP A 98 -2.45 4.20 15.09
N ARG A 99 -1.18 4.16 14.69
CA ARG A 99 -0.55 5.14 13.81
C ARG A 99 -0.69 4.74 12.35
N ASN A 100 -0.51 5.73 11.48
CA ASN A 100 -0.49 5.53 10.03
C ASN A 100 0.63 4.55 9.64
N ALA A 101 0.28 3.52 8.86
CA ALA A 101 1.22 2.48 8.45
C ALA A 101 2.38 2.99 7.60
N MET A 102 2.15 4.05 6.83
CA MET A 102 3.16 4.70 5.99
C MET A 102 4.37 5.19 6.79
N LEU A 103 4.18 5.50 8.08
CA LEU A 103 5.29 5.94 8.93
C LEU A 103 6.40 4.89 9.02
N LEU A 104 6.05 3.59 9.06
CA LEU A 104 7.05 2.53 9.10
C LEU A 104 7.75 2.32 7.75
N VAL A 105 7.13 2.70 6.62
CA VAL A 105 7.82 2.75 5.32
C VAL A 105 8.89 3.84 5.35
N ILE A 106 8.54 5.04 5.83
CA ILE A 106 9.52 6.14 5.96
C ILE A 106 10.63 5.78 6.94
N ARG A 107 10.30 5.21 8.11
CA ARG A 107 11.32 4.77 9.08
C ARG A 107 12.28 3.73 8.51
N TYR A 108 11.78 2.75 7.77
CA TYR A 108 12.64 1.79 7.10
C TYR A 108 13.66 2.49 6.19
N LEU A 109 13.19 3.43 5.37
CA LEU A 109 14.07 4.15 4.44
C LEU A 109 15.07 5.06 5.19
N GLU A 110 14.65 5.74 6.24
CA GLU A 110 15.54 6.55 7.10
C GLU A 110 16.62 5.70 7.77
N GLU A 111 16.27 4.54 8.32
CA GLU A 111 17.22 3.67 9.03
C GLU A 111 18.18 2.92 8.11
N ASN A 112 17.76 2.62 6.88
CA ASN A 112 18.57 1.85 5.93
C ASN A 112 19.24 2.73 4.85
N GLY A 113 18.75 3.95 4.65
CA GLY A 113 19.25 4.90 3.66
C GLY A 113 19.94 6.12 4.26
N GLY A 114 19.78 6.38 5.57
CA GLY A 114 20.40 7.50 6.24
C GLY A 114 21.93 7.39 6.34
N CYS A 115 22.57 8.55 6.43
CA CYS A 115 23.84 8.71 7.12
C CYS A 115 23.57 8.83 8.65
#